data_AF-A0A419S221-F1
#
_entry.id   AF-A0A419S221-F1
#
_cell.length_a   1.000
_cell.length_b   1.000
_cell.length_c   1.000
_cell.angle_alpha   90.00
_cell.angle_beta   90.00
_cell.angle_gamma   90.00
#
_symmetry.space_group_name_H-M   'P 1'
#
loop_
_entity.id
_entity.type
_entity.pdbx_description
1 polymer ?
#
loop_
_entity_poly.entity_id
_entity_poly.type
_entity_poly.pdbx_seq_one_letter_code
_entity_poly.pdbx_strand_id
1 'polypeptide(L)'
;MKNLEYLSNQVFYSGFGRGLEQELKDKLELGDKSFSLAYNGEYGTDKISAVLNFSKSATSELYFFNSYDLALHKSNGKSLNQRFFIGKENNITQKEAYNLLSGRAIYKTWTKLEKVGEGTEVKYQPTEEKYDAWLQLDLATPDEHGNYKAQRYHENYHYDIEKSIDDLGFSSGQNALSKEQLIESLKKGNRQAMVMMDGDNSVKIFIEANPKERTLNVYEPKPKQELEKAAKIPSETTVKKDGKKQKKQSV
;
A
#
# COMPACT_ATOMS: atom_id res chain seq x y z
N MET A 1 5.26 -18.33 22.97
CA MET A 1 3.79 -18.36 22.70
C MET A 1 3.58 -18.55 21.20
N LYS A 2 2.93 -19.63 20.74
CA LYS A 2 2.77 -19.93 19.30
C LYS A 2 1.93 -18.89 18.54
N ASN A 3 0.89 -18.31 19.16
CA ASN A 3 0.05 -17.29 18.51
C ASN A 3 0.77 -15.94 18.36
N LEU A 4 1.56 -15.52 19.36
CA LEU A 4 2.43 -14.34 19.25
C LEU A 4 3.41 -14.48 18.09
N GLU A 5 4.14 -15.60 18.00
CA GLU A 5 5.09 -15.83 16.91
C GLU A 5 4.42 -15.81 15.54
N TYR A 6 3.25 -16.46 15.42
CA TYR A 6 2.45 -16.43 14.19
C TYR A 6 2.06 -15.00 13.79
N LEU A 7 1.52 -14.22 14.73
CA LEU A 7 1.08 -12.85 14.46
C LEU A 7 2.25 -11.92 14.17
N SER A 8 3.37 -12.04 14.90
CA SER A 8 4.59 -11.27 14.62
C SER A 8 5.10 -11.54 13.22
N ASN A 9 5.14 -12.80 12.78
CA ASN A 9 5.52 -13.15 11.42
C ASN A 9 4.52 -12.59 10.40
N GLN A 10 3.22 -12.67 10.65
CA GLN A 10 2.20 -12.14 9.75
C GLN A 10 2.32 -10.62 9.60
N VAL A 11 2.54 -9.88 10.69
CA VAL A 11 2.80 -8.43 10.68
C VAL A 11 4.07 -8.11 9.88
N PHE A 12 5.15 -8.85 10.12
CA PHE A 12 6.42 -8.70 9.41
C PHE A 12 6.24 -8.89 7.89
N TYR A 13 5.68 -10.02 7.46
CA TYR A 13 5.48 -10.34 6.04
C TYR A 13 4.40 -9.51 5.36
N SER A 14 3.51 -8.87 6.13
CA SER A 14 2.58 -7.85 5.61
C SER A 14 3.26 -6.51 5.31
N GLY A 15 4.57 -6.38 5.58
CA GLY A 15 5.37 -5.20 5.22
C GLY A 15 5.51 -4.16 6.32
N PHE A 16 5.11 -4.48 7.56
CA PHE A 16 5.30 -3.59 8.72
C PHE A 16 6.66 -3.79 9.41
N GLY A 17 7.40 -4.83 9.02
CA GLY A 17 8.75 -5.08 9.53
C GLY A 17 8.75 -5.50 11.00
N ARG A 18 9.84 -5.17 11.70
CA ARG A 18 10.02 -5.41 13.13
C ARG A 18 9.77 -4.11 13.91
N GLY A 19 9.37 -4.24 15.17
CA GLY A 19 9.19 -3.12 16.10
C GLY A 19 7.86 -3.15 16.86
N LEU A 20 6.88 -3.94 16.41
CA LEU A 20 5.56 -4.06 17.04
C LEU A 20 5.44 -5.30 17.94
N GLU A 21 6.46 -6.14 18.03
CA GLU A 21 6.36 -7.45 18.69
C GLU A 21 6.12 -7.33 20.20
N GLN A 22 6.74 -6.36 20.86
CA GLN A 22 6.54 -6.13 22.30
C GLN A 22 5.13 -5.61 22.58
N GLU A 23 4.68 -4.59 21.84
CA GLU A 23 3.32 -4.05 22.01
C GLU A 23 2.26 -5.11 21.69
N LEU A 24 2.47 -5.90 20.64
CA LEU A 24 1.61 -7.04 20.30
C LEU A 24 1.55 -8.04 21.46
N LYS A 25 2.69 -8.40 22.05
CA LYS A 25 2.75 -9.30 23.21
C LYS A 25 1.94 -8.72 24.39
N ASP A 26 2.16 -7.46 24.73
CA ASP A 26 1.48 -6.80 25.85
C ASP A 26 -0.05 -6.76 25.63
N LYS A 27 -0.50 -6.50 24.40
CA LYS A 27 -1.94 -6.54 24.05
C LYS A 27 -2.54 -7.93 24.13
N LEU A 28 -1.80 -8.96 23.72
CA LEU A 28 -2.24 -10.35 23.86
C LEU A 28 -2.33 -10.80 25.32
N GLU A 29 -1.41 -10.35 26.18
CA GLU A 29 -1.41 -10.63 27.62
C GLU A 29 -2.56 -9.92 28.35
N LEU A 30 -2.97 -8.73 27.89
CA LEU A 30 -4.12 -8.00 28.43
C LEU A 30 -5.45 -8.73 28.19
N GLY A 31 -5.58 -9.47 27.09
CA GLY A 31 -6.72 -10.36 26.85
C GLY A 31 -7.99 -9.70 26.30
N ASP A 32 -7.91 -8.46 25.79
CA ASP A 32 -9.04 -7.75 25.19
C ASP A 32 -9.57 -8.47 23.94
N LYS A 33 -10.90 -8.50 23.74
CA LYS A 33 -11.53 -9.17 22.58
C LYS A 33 -11.04 -8.64 21.23
N SER A 34 -10.62 -7.38 21.18
CA SER A 34 -10.06 -6.73 20.00
C SER A 34 -9.10 -5.63 20.43
N PHE A 35 -8.05 -5.41 19.64
CA PHE A 35 -7.12 -4.31 19.83
C PHE A 35 -6.53 -3.88 18.49
N SER A 36 -5.86 -2.73 18.49
CA SER A 36 -5.12 -2.25 17.32
C SER A 36 -3.72 -1.81 17.68
N LEU A 37 -2.82 -1.88 16.70
CA LEU A 37 -1.44 -1.38 16.77
C LEU A 37 -1.24 -0.27 15.74
N ALA A 38 -0.59 0.81 16.12
CA ALA A 38 -0.30 1.93 15.23
C ALA A 38 1.07 1.79 14.59
N TYR A 39 1.19 2.16 13.31
CA TYR A 39 2.45 2.19 12.58
C TYR A 39 2.54 3.47 11.77
N ASN A 40 3.73 4.06 11.69
CA ASN A 40 4.01 5.19 10.81
C ASN A 40 5.24 4.87 9.96
N GLY A 41 5.23 5.36 8.73
CA GLY A 41 6.34 5.18 7.79
C GLY A 41 6.36 6.27 6.74
N GLU A 42 7.37 6.22 5.87
CA GLU A 42 7.56 7.21 4.82
C GLU A 42 8.10 6.57 3.53
N TYR A 43 7.73 7.16 2.40
CA TYR A 43 8.23 6.82 1.08
C TYR A 43 8.59 8.08 0.30
N GLY A 44 9.87 8.45 0.34
CA GLY A 44 10.31 9.73 -0.20
C GLY A 44 9.71 10.88 0.63
N THR A 45 8.92 11.74 -0.01
CA THR A 45 8.23 12.85 0.68
C THR A 45 6.85 12.49 1.22
N ASP A 46 6.33 11.33 0.84
CA ASP A 46 5.00 10.88 1.24
C ASP A 46 5.09 10.19 2.61
N LYS A 47 4.11 10.45 3.47
CA LYS A 47 3.99 9.81 4.78
C LYS A 47 2.82 8.84 4.77
N ILE A 48 2.96 7.76 5.53
CA ILE A 48 1.87 6.82 5.77
C ILE A 48 1.65 6.62 7.26
N SER A 49 0.39 6.43 7.63
CA SER A 49 -0.04 6.00 8.95
C SER A 49 -0.94 4.79 8.79
N ALA A 50 -0.67 3.72 9.54
CA ALA A 50 -1.44 2.50 9.51
C ALA A 50 -1.98 2.13 10.90
N VAL A 51 -3.17 1.55 10.93
CA VAL A 51 -3.78 0.96 12.12
C VAL A 51 -4.06 -0.51 11.82
N LEU A 52 -3.32 -1.40 12.47
CA LEU A 52 -3.44 -2.85 12.31
C LEU A 52 -4.48 -3.36 13.30
N ASN A 53 -5.49 -4.09 12.83
CA ASN A 53 -6.66 -4.49 13.61
C ASN A 53 -6.65 -5.99 13.92
N PHE A 54 -6.71 -6.32 15.21
CA PHE A 54 -6.66 -7.69 15.71
C PHE A 54 -7.91 -8.02 16.53
N SER A 55 -8.31 -9.29 16.52
CA SER A 55 -9.38 -9.77 17.40
C SER A 55 -9.17 -11.21 17.82
N LYS A 56 -9.69 -11.55 19.00
CA LYS A 56 -9.78 -12.92 19.48
C LYS A 56 -10.87 -13.68 18.72
N SER A 57 -10.63 -14.94 18.45
CA SER A 57 -11.64 -15.86 17.92
C SER A 57 -12.83 -16.00 18.87
N ALA A 58 -14.03 -16.15 18.32
CA ALA A 58 -15.21 -16.49 19.11
C ALA A 58 -15.21 -17.96 19.56
N THR A 59 -14.45 -18.82 18.88
CA THR A 59 -14.48 -20.28 19.05
C THR A 59 -13.15 -20.86 19.56
N SER A 60 -12.12 -20.03 19.74
CA SER A 60 -10.82 -20.46 20.24
C SER A 60 -10.10 -19.36 21.01
N GLU A 61 -8.99 -19.72 21.66
CA GLU A 61 -8.14 -18.77 22.38
C GLU A 61 -7.18 -17.99 21.46
N LEU A 62 -7.29 -18.17 20.14
CA LEU A 62 -6.39 -17.55 19.17
C LEU A 62 -6.84 -16.14 18.80
N TYR A 63 -5.86 -15.26 18.60
CA TYR A 63 -6.03 -13.97 17.97
C TYR A 63 -5.64 -14.01 16.50
N PHE A 64 -6.30 -13.16 15.71
CA PHE A 64 -6.07 -13.00 14.28
C PHE A 64 -5.76 -11.54 13.95
N PHE A 65 -4.86 -11.33 13.00
CA PHE A 65 -4.68 -10.05 12.31
C PHE A 65 -5.68 -9.99 11.15
N ASN A 66 -6.70 -9.14 11.26
CA ASN A 66 -7.87 -9.18 10.37
C ASN A 66 -7.78 -8.20 9.20
N SER A 67 -7.21 -7.03 9.46
CA SER A 67 -7.11 -5.95 8.47
C SER A 67 -6.15 -4.88 8.96
N TYR A 68 -5.76 -3.99 8.07
CA TYR A 68 -5.17 -2.72 8.45
C TYR A 68 -5.81 -1.57 7.66
N ASP A 69 -5.98 -0.44 8.33
CA ASP A 69 -6.33 0.82 7.71
C ASP A 69 -5.05 1.56 7.36
N LEU A 70 -4.87 1.97 6.10
CA LEU A 70 -3.71 2.75 5.65
C LEU A 70 -4.16 4.12 5.19
N ALA A 71 -3.56 5.16 5.78
CA ALA A 71 -3.64 6.55 5.33
C ALA A 71 -2.35 6.93 4.60
N LEU A 72 -2.48 7.48 3.40
CA LEU A 72 -1.41 8.09 2.61
C LEU A 72 -1.57 9.61 2.66
N HIS A 73 -0.56 10.29 3.21
CA HIS A 73 -0.45 11.73 3.25
C HIS A 73 0.58 12.20 2.22
N LYS A 74 0.09 12.79 1.11
CA LYS A 74 0.94 13.34 0.06
C LYS A 74 1.45 14.73 0.44
N SER A 75 2.61 15.09 -0.10
CA SER A 75 3.23 16.41 0.13
C SER A 75 2.38 17.59 -0.33
N ASN A 76 1.45 17.38 -1.27
CA ASN A 76 0.51 18.40 -1.72
C ASN A 76 -0.72 18.59 -0.80
N GLY A 77 -0.72 17.98 0.38
CA GLY A 77 -1.81 18.06 1.36
C GLY A 77 -2.97 17.10 1.09
N LYS A 78 -2.98 16.36 -0.03
CA LYS A 78 -4.01 15.33 -0.28
C LYS A 78 -3.78 14.13 0.63
N SER A 79 -4.83 13.69 1.31
CA SER A 79 -4.86 12.44 2.07
C SER A 79 -5.78 11.44 1.41
N LEU A 80 -5.36 10.18 1.34
CA LEU A 80 -6.19 9.06 0.87
C LEU A 80 -6.15 7.95 1.90
N ASN A 81 -7.27 7.26 2.10
CA ASN A 81 -7.37 6.16 3.06
C ASN A 81 -7.92 4.92 2.37
N GLN A 82 -7.54 3.74 2.85
CA GLN A 82 -8.11 2.47 2.40
C GLN A 82 -7.91 1.41 3.49
N ARG A 83 -8.94 0.61 3.73
CA ARG A 83 -8.84 -0.63 4.50
C ARG A 83 -8.42 -1.78 3.61
N PHE A 84 -7.45 -2.56 4.08
CA PHE A 84 -7.00 -3.80 3.46
C PHE A 84 -7.21 -4.96 4.42
N PHE A 85 -7.93 -5.98 3.97
CA PHE A 85 -8.16 -7.18 4.76
C PHE A 85 -6.97 -8.14 4.68
N ILE A 86 -6.74 -8.84 5.77
CA ILE A 86 -5.73 -9.88 5.91
C ILE A 86 -6.45 -11.23 6.09
N GLY A 87 -6.11 -12.18 5.25
CA GLY A 87 -6.60 -13.54 5.28
C GLY A 87 -5.49 -14.54 5.00
N LYS A 88 -5.88 -15.75 4.59
CA LYS A 88 -4.93 -16.79 4.17
C LYS A 88 -4.31 -16.49 2.80
N GLU A 89 -5.10 -15.92 1.91
CA GLU A 89 -4.78 -15.67 0.50
C GLU A 89 -5.08 -14.20 0.14
N ASN A 90 -4.57 -13.74 -0.99
CA ASN A 90 -4.89 -12.41 -1.57
C ASN A 90 -4.51 -11.19 -0.72
N ASN A 91 -3.58 -11.34 0.21
CA ASN A 91 -3.13 -10.24 1.08
C ASN A 91 -2.42 -9.14 0.28
N ILE A 92 -2.68 -7.90 0.66
CA ILE A 92 -1.97 -6.72 0.18
C ILE A 92 -0.96 -6.31 1.23
N THR A 93 0.32 -6.26 0.86
CA THR A 93 1.37 -5.74 1.74
C THR A 93 1.26 -4.22 1.87
N GLN A 94 1.83 -3.66 2.93
CA GLN A 94 1.86 -2.22 3.18
C GLN A 94 2.40 -1.44 1.96
N LYS A 95 3.47 -1.94 1.31
CA LYS A 95 4.07 -1.26 0.15
C LYS A 95 3.15 -1.29 -1.07
N GLU A 96 2.50 -2.41 -1.32
CA GLU A 96 1.50 -2.55 -2.38
C GLU A 96 0.31 -1.62 -2.13
N ALA A 97 -0.16 -1.53 -0.88
CA ALA A 97 -1.23 -0.61 -0.47
C ALA A 97 -0.85 0.87 -0.69
N TYR A 98 0.38 1.26 -0.34
CA TYR A 98 0.92 2.57 -0.68
C TYR A 98 0.91 2.82 -2.20
N ASN A 99 1.32 1.82 -2.99
CA ASN A 99 1.33 1.92 -4.45
C ASN A 99 -0.09 2.11 -5.01
N LEU A 100 -1.07 1.34 -4.52
CA LEU A 100 -2.48 1.46 -4.87
C LEU A 100 -3.05 2.85 -4.53
N LEU A 101 -2.84 3.34 -3.30
CA LEU A 101 -3.27 4.68 -2.88
C LEU A 101 -2.55 5.81 -3.63
N SER A 102 -1.36 5.53 -4.17
CA SER A 102 -0.66 6.47 -5.05
C SER A 102 -1.31 6.57 -6.44
N GLY A 103 -2.25 5.70 -6.78
CA GLY A 103 -2.91 5.60 -8.09
C GLY A 103 -2.27 4.58 -9.04
N ARG A 104 -1.29 3.80 -8.57
CA ARG A 104 -0.58 2.79 -9.37
C ARG A 104 -1.28 1.44 -9.28
N ALA A 105 -1.00 0.57 -10.25
CA ALA A 105 -1.52 -0.78 -10.25
C ALA A 105 -0.50 -1.79 -9.70
N ILE A 106 -0.97 -2.89 -9.14
CA ILE A 106 -0.16 -4.05 -8.74
C ILE A 106 -0.64 -5.29 -9.48
N TYR A 107 0.26 -6.20 -9.85
CA TYR A 107 -0.02 -7.47 -10.49
C TYR A 107 0.31 -8.60 -9.54
N LYS A 108 -0.64 -9.52 -9.35
CA LYS A 108 -0.48 -10.70 -8.50
C LYS A 108 -1.25 -11.87 -9.11
N THR A 109 -0.88 -13.06 -8.66
CA THR A 109 -1.74 -14.24 -8.73
C THR A 109 -2.74 -14.18 -7.58
N TRP A 110 -4.02 -14.25 -7.93
CA TRP A 110 -5.14 -14.18 -7.01
C TRP A 110 -5.81 -15.54 -6.90
N THR A 111 -6.16 -15.92 -5.69
CA THR A 111 -7.02 -17.07 -5.43
C THR A 111 -8.47 -16.64 -5.59
N LYS A 112 -9.26 -17.37 -6.37
CA LYS A 112 -10.70 -17.08 -6.54
C LYS A 112 -11.40 -17.33 -5.22
N LEU A 113 -12.31 -16.42 -4.87
CA LEU A 113 -13.13 -16.52 -3.67
C LEU A 113 -14.54 -16.89 -4.08
N GLU A 114 -15.09 -17.93 -3.47
CA GLU A 114 -16.49 -18.31 -3.62
C GLU A 114 -17.31 -17.83 -2.45
N LYS A 115 -18.52 -17.36 -2.76
CA LYS A 115 -19.50 -16.98 -1.76
C LYS A 115 -20.13 -18.27 -1.21
N VAL A 116 -20.00 -18.48 0.09
CA VAL A 116 -20.61 -19.61 0.81
C VAL A 116 -21.55 -19.09 1.89
N GLY A 117 -22.59 -19.86 2.20
CA GLY A 117 -23.63 -19.48 3.15
C GLY A 117 -24.68 -18.53 2.56
N GLU A 118 -25.72 -18.27 3.35
CA GLU A 118 -26.89 -17.50 2.94
C GLU A 118 -27.24 -16.43 3.99
N GLY A 119 -28.03 -15.43 3.60
CA GLY A 119 -28.48 -14.36 4.49
C GLY A 119 -27.32 -13.61 5.16
N THR A 120 -27.34 -13.56 6.50
CA THR A 120 -26.33 -12.86 7.31
C THR A 120 -25.05 -13.66 7.53
N GLU A 121 -25.00 -14.93 7.10
CA GLU A 121 -23.84 -15.81 7.30
C GLU A 121 -22.92 -15.92 6.08
N VAL A 122 -23.15 -15.09 5.07
CA VAL A 122 -22.34 -15.06 3.85
C VAL A 122 -20.86 -14.85 4.19
N LYS A 123 -20.04 -15.80 3.75
CA LYS A 123 -18.58 -15.75 3.84
C LYS A 123 -17.96 -15.96 2.47
N TYR A 124 -16.73 -15.50 2.32
CA TYR A 124 -15.93 -15.77 1.14
C TYR A 124 -14.84 -16.78 1.48
N GLN A 125 -14.84 -17.92 0.80
CA GLN A 125 -13.83 -18.96 0.98
C GLN A 125 -12.92 -19.04 -0.25
N PRO A 126 -11.60 -19.23 -0.06
CA PRO A 126 -10.69 -19.44 -1.18
C PRO A 126 -10.96 -20.80 -1.82
N THR A 127 -11.04 -20.82 -3.15
CA THR A 127 -11.06 -22.06 -3.94
C THR A 127 -9.63 -22.45 -4.34
N GLU A 128 -9.48 -23.56 -5.06
CA GLU A 128 -8.19 -23.96 -5.64
C GLU A 128 -7.85 -23.19 -6.94
N GLU A 129 -8.84 -22.52 -7.54
CA GLU A 129 -8.65 -21.76 -8.78
C GLU A 129 -7.84 -20.48 -8.53
N LYS A 130 -6.79 -20.30 -9.32
CA LYS A 130 -5.96 -19.10 -9.33
C LYS A 130 -6.05 -18.38 -10.68
N TYR A 131 -5.93 -17.07 -10.64
CA TYR A 131 -5.87 -16.23 -11.84
C TYR A 131 -4.93 -15.06 -11.62
N ASP A 132 -4.23 -14.67 -12.66
CA ASP A 132 -3.42 -13.46 -12.63
C ASP A 132 -4.25 -12.23 -13.03
N ALA A 133 -4.03 -11.13 -12.32
CA ALA A 133 -4.63 -9.86 -12.67
C ALA A 133 -3.85 -8.68 -12.09
N TRP A 134 -3.92 -7.58 -12.82
CA TRP A 134 -3.63 -6.27 -12.25
C TRP A 134 -4.80 -5.81 -11.36
N LEU A 135 -4.47 -5.13 -10.27
CA LEU A 135 -5.39 -4.46 -9.35
C LEU A 135 -5.01 -2.98 -9.31
N GLN A 136 -5.99 -2.10 -9.49
CA GLN A 136 -5.86 -0.65 -9.34
C GLN A 136 -7.04 -0.11 -8.55
N LEU A 137 -6.84 0.96 -7.77
CA LEU A 137 -7.93 1.67 -7.12
C LEU A 137 -8.45 2.80 -8.01
N ASP A 138 -9.76 2.90 -8.13
CA ASP A 138 -10.43 4.06 -8.69
C ASP A 138 -10.50 5.18 -7.64
N LEU A 139 -9.56 6.13 -7.73
CA LEU A 139 -9.39 7.20 -6.76
C LEU A 139 -10.29 8.42 -6.99
N ALA A 140 -11.32 8.29 -7.85
CA ALA A 140 -12.23 9.39 -8.16
C ALA A 140 -13.10 9.78 -6.96
N THR A 141 -13.84 8.82 -6.40
CA THR A 141 -14.76 9.04 -5.27
C THR A 141 -14.68 7.86 -4.31
N PRO A 142 -14.37 8.08 -3.02
CA PRO A 142 -14.46 7.02 -2.02
C PRO A 142 -15.91 6.68 -1.69
N ASP A 143 -16.13 5.49 -1.15
CA ASP A 143 -17.40 5.08 -0.55
C ASP A 143 -17.64 5.76 0.82
N GLU A 144 -18.78 5.45 1.45
CA GLU A 144 -19.18 6.00 2.76
C GLU A 144 -18.19 5.69 3.89
N HIS A 145 -17.35 4.66 3.71
CA HIS A 145 -16.32 4.26 4.67
C HIS A 145 -14.93 4.79 4.30
N GLY A 146 -14.82 5.64 3.27
CA GLY A 146 -13.56 6.21 2.82
C GLY A 146 -12.72 5.27 1.94
N ASN A 147 -13.26 4.14 1.48
CA ASN A 147 -12.55 3.17 0.63
C ASN A 147 -12.79 3.44 -0.85
N TYR A 148 -11.83 3.07 -1.68
CA TYR A 148 -11.89 3.22 -3.12
C TYR A 148 -12.25 1.90 -3.80
N LYS A 149 -12.96 2.00 -4.93
CA LYS A 149 -13.35 0.83 -5.71
C LYS A 149 -12.12 0.19 -6.36
N ALA A 150 -11.95 -1.11 -6.11
CA ALA A 150 -10.95 -1.93 -6.80
C ALA A 150 -11.38 -2.26 -8.24
N GLN A 151 -10.48 -2.03 -9.20
CA GLN A 151 -10.60 -2.45 -10.60
C GLN A 151 -9.56 -3.54 -10.89
N ARG A 152 -9.99 -4.59 -11.60
CA ARG A 152 -9.13 -5.72 -11.97
C ARG A 152 -9.00 -5.82 -13.49
N TYR A 153 -7.77 -6.01 -13.97
CA TYR A 153 -7.46 -6.25 -15.38
C TYR A 153 -6.84 -7.65 -15.50
N HIS A 154 -7.67 -8.60 -15.93
CA HIS A 154 -7.29 -10.00 -16.11
C HIS A 154 -6.41 -10.20 -17.35
N GLU A 155 -5.81 -11.37 -17.53
CA GLU A 155 -4.96 -11.69 -18.70
C GLU A 155 -5.67 -11.46 -20.04
N ASN A 156 -6.97 -11.72 -20.13
CA ASN A 156 -7.81 -11.42 -21.31
C ASN A 156 -7.89 -9.92 -21.65
N TYR A 157 -7.36 -9.05 -20.78
CA TYR A 157 -7.21 -7.64 -21.05
C TYR A 157 -6.00 -7.35 -21.96
N HIS A 158 -5.12 -8.32 -22.19
CA HIS A 158 -3.99 -8.26 -23.13
C HIS A 158 -3.06 -7.05 -22.91
N TYR A 159 -2.78 -6.70 -21.65
CA TYR A 159 -1.73 -5.75 -21.33
C TYR A 159 -0.37 -6.45 -21.26
N ASP A 160 0.50 -6.12 -22.21
CA ASP A 160 1.87 -6.63 -22.28
C ASP A 160 2.86 -5.57 -21.77
N ILE A 161 3.26 -5.73 -20.52
CA ILE A 161 4.24 -4.84 -19.88
C ILE A 161 5.62 -4.98 -20.49
N GLU A 162 5.99 -6.18 -20.95
CA GLU A 162 7.31 -6.44 -21.51
C GLU A 162 7.45 -5.70 -22.84
N LYS A 163 6.47 -5.87 -23.73
CA LYS A 163 6.38 -5.13 -24.98
C LYS A 163 6.35 -3.62 -24.73
N SER A 164 5.62 -3.15 -23.71
CA SER A 164 5.57 -1.72 -23.38
C SER A 164 6.94 -1.16 -22.96
N ILE A 165 7.80 -1.98 -22.33
CA ILE A 165 9.18 -1.60 -21.98
C ILE A 165 10.07 -1.60 -23.23
N ASP A 166 9.90 -2.57 -24.12
CA ASP A 166 10.66 -2.66 -25.37
C ASP A 166 10.32 -1.53 -26.34
N ASP A 167 9.05 -1.13 -26.41
CA ASP A 167 8.59 0.00 -27.22
C ASP A 167 9.24 1.33 -26.76
N LEU A 168 9.77 1.38 -25.52
CA LEU A 168 10.58 2.50 -24.99
C LEU A 168 12.09 2.29 -25.20
N GLY A 169 12.54 1.30 -25.98
CA GLY A 169 13.95 1.11 -26.31
C GLY A 169 14.82 0.71 -25.12
N PHE A 170 14.30 -0.14 -24.22
CA PHE A 170 15.10 -0.66 -23.10
C PHE A 170 16.40 -1.31 -23.58
N SER A 171 17.52 -0.93 -22.95
CA SER A 171 18.83 -1.52 -23.20
C SER A 171 19.46 -1.97 -21.87
N SER A 172 19.73 -3.27 -21.73
CA SER A 172 20.31 -3.83 -20.50
C SER A 172 21.65 -3.20 -20.11
N GLY A 173 22.44 -2.73 -21.08
CA GLY A 173 23.75 -2.11 -20.81
C GLY A 173 23.68 -0.72 -20.17
N GLN A 174 22.53 -0.05 -20.23
CA GLN A 174 22.33 1.31 -19.74
C GLN A 174 21.53 1.36 -18.43
N ASN A 175 20.95 0.24 -18.01
CA ASN A 175 20.02 0.17 -16.90
C ASN A 175 20.63 -0.61 -15.72
N ALA A 176 20.44 -0.10 -14.50
CA ALA A 176 20.96 -0.74 -13.29
C ALA A 176 20.21 -2.04 -12.94
N LEU A 177 18.92 -2.12 -13.32
CA LEU A 177 18.10 -3.31 -13.16
C LEU A 177 18.08 -4.09 -14.48
N SER A 178 18.11 -5.42 -14.37
CA SER A 178 17.73 -6.27 -15.51
C SER A 178 16.28 -6.01 -15.91
N LYS A 179 15.91 -6.38 -17.14
CA LYS A 179 14.52 -6.22 -17.63
C LYS A 179 13.53 -6.97 -16.73
N GLU A 180 13.89 -8.16 -16.29
CA GLU A 180 13.09 -9.00 -15.40
C GLU A 180 12.89 -8.35 -14.03
N GLN A 181 13.96 -7.80 -13.44
CA GLN A 181 13.89 -7.08 -12.17
C GLN A 181 13.04 -5.81 -12.27
N LEU A 182 13.14 -5.11 -13.40
CA LEU A 182 12.32 -3.94 -13.71
C LEU A 182 10.84 -4.32 -13.80
N ILE A 183 10.51 -5.37 -14.56
CA ILE A 183 9.14 -5.90 -14.69
C ILE A 183 8.60 -6.33 -13.32
N GLU A 184 9.34 -7.12 -12.54
CA GLU A 184 8.91 -7.56 -11.21
C GLU A 184 8.65 -6.39 -10.26
N SER A 185 9.47 -5.35 -10.34
CA SER A 185 9.25 -4.15 -9.55
C SER A 185 8.01 -3.37 -10.00
N LEU A 186 7.78 -3.24 -11.30
CA LEU A 186 6.59 -2.57 -11.86
C LEU A 186 5.31 -3.35 -11.55
N LYS A 187 5.37 -4.70 -11.59
CA LYS A 187 4.29 -5.59 -11.14
C LYS A 187 3.95 -5.38 -9.67
N LYS A 188 4.92 -5.05 -8.80
CA LYS A 188 4.65 -4.64 -7.41
C LYS A 188 4.08 -3.22 -7.29
N GLY A 189 3.86 -2.54 -8.41
CA GLY A 189 3.37 -1.17 -8.50
C GLY A 189 4.41 -0.11 -8.16
N ASN A 190 5.70 -0.45 -8.11
CA ASN A 190 6.75 0.54 -7.85
C ASN A 190 7.00 1.39 -9.09
N ARG A 191 7.21 2.69 -8.90
CA ARG A 191 7.80 3.56 -9.92
C ARG A 191 9.28 3.20 -10.06
N GLN A 192 9.74 3.01 -11.28
CA GLN A 192 11.14 2.67 -11.54
C GLN A 192 11.80 3.66 -12.49
N ALA A 193 13.09 3.91 -12.28
CA ALA A 193 13.88 4.67 -13.22
C ALA A 193 14.37 3.76 -14.35
N MET A 194 14.39 4.27 -15.56
CA MET A 194 14.89 3.59 -16.75
C MET A 194 15.64 4.59 -17.63
N VAL A 195 16.67 4.14 -18.33
CA VAL A 195 17.32 4.89 -19.42
C VAL A 195 16.67 4.48 -20.74
N MET A 196 16.07 5.46 -21.40
CA MET A 196 15.43 5.38 -22.70
C MET A 196 16.40 5.86 -23.77
N MET A 197 16.49 5.16 -24.91
CA MET A 197 17.22 5.65 -26.08
C MET A 197 16.29 6.51 -26.94
N ASP A 198 16.73 7.73 -27.27
CA ASP A 198 16.07 8.62 -28.23
C ASP A 198 17.09 8.98 -29.33
N GLY A 199 17.09 8.18 -30.40
CA GLY A 199 18.16 8.20 -31.40
C GLY A 199 19.52 7.83 -30.78
N ASP A 200 20.49 8.74 -30.87
CA ASP A 200 21.82 8.59 -30.28
C ASP A 200 21.90 9.10 -28.82
N ASN A 201 20.83 9.72 -28.31
CA ASN A 201 20.80 10.28 -26.96
C ASN A 201 20.21 9.28 -25.96
N SER A 202 20.71 9.32 -24.72
CA SER A 202 20.14 8.58 -23.60
C SER A 202 19.46 9.53 -22.61
N VAL A 203 18.20 9.24 -22.29
CA VAL A 203 17.40 10.05 -21.36
C VAL A 203 16.95 9.18 -20.20
N LYS A 204 17.20 9.64 -18.97
CA LYS A 204 16.66 8.99 -17.78
C LYS A 204 15.19 9.39 -17.61
N ILE A 205 14.31 8.40 -17.55
CA ILE A 205 12.88 8.54 -17.29
C ILE A 205 12.46 7.74 -16.07
N PHE A 206 11.25 7.99 -15.58
CA PHE A 206 10.57 7.17 -14.59
C PHE A 206 9.32 6.55 -15.20
N ILE A 207 9.09 5.27 -14.94
CA ILE A 207 7.96 4.52 -15.49
C ILE A 207 7.11 3.85 -14.40
N GLU A 208 5.83 3.70 -14.69
CA GLU A 208 4.84 3.00 -13.87
C GLU A 208 3.91 2.18 -14.77
N ALA A 209 3.52 0.99 -14.33
CA ALA A 209 2.53 0.18 -15.03
C ALA A 209 1.17 0.89 -15.08
N ASN A 210 0.60 0.98 -16.28
CA ASN A 210 -0.75 1.51 -16.52
C ASN A 210 -1.59 0.47 -17.27
N PRO A 211 -2.11 -0.55 -16.56
CA PRO A 211 -2.93 -1.57 -17.17
C PRO A 211 -4.21 -0.99 -17.76
N LYS A 212 -4.79 0.08 -17.20
CA LYS A 212 -6.01 0.72 -17.71
C LYS A 212 -5.88 1.18 -19.17
N GLU A 213 -4.73 1.76 -19.52
CA GLU A 213 -4.44 2.23 -20.89
C GLU A 213 -3.54 1.25 -21.67
N ARG A 214 -3.27 0.06 -21.11
CA ARG A 214 -2.39 -0.98 -21.67
C ARG A 214 -0.99 -0.46 -22.06
N THR A 215 -0.43 0.42 -21.25
CA THR A 215 0.86 1.08 -21.52
C THR A 215 1.64 1.35 -20.24
N LEU A 216 2.73 2.12 -20.33
CA LEU A 216 3.45 2.66 -19.20
C LEU A 216 3.16 4.16 -19.08
N ASN A 217 2.93 4.64 -17.86
CA ASN A 217 3.06 6.08 -17.61
C ASN A 217 4.54 6.42 -17.57
N VAL A 218 4.96 7.42 -18.35
CA VAL A 218 6.35 7.88 -18.45
C VAL A 218 6.44 9.30 -17.90
N TYR A 219 7.45 9.54 -17.07
CA TYR A 219 7.72 10.84 -16.46
C TYR A 219 9.19 11.21 -16.61
N GLU A 220 9.45 12.45 -16.97
CA GLU A 220 10.80 13.01 -16.94
C GLU A 220 11.22 13.38 -15.50
N PRO A 221 12.53 13.40 -15.19
CA PRO A 221 13.01 13.87 -13.91
C PRO A 221 12.66 15.35 -13.74
N LYS A 222 12.00 15.71 -12.63
CA LYS A 222 11.79 17.11 -12.31
C LYS A 222 13.14 17.81 -12.09
N PRO A 223 13.36 19.03 -12.61
CA PRO A 223 14.56 19.81 -12.34
C PRO A 223 14.79 19.97 -10.82
N LYS A 224 16.05 19.88 -10.37
CA LYS A 224 16.43 19.99 -8.94
C LYS A 224 15.79 21.19 -8.22
N GLN A 225 15.65 22.32 -8.91
CA GLN A 225 15.08 23.56 -8.36
C GLN A 225 13.59 23.45 -8.02
N GLU A 226 12.82 22.60 -8.73
CA GLU A 226 11.40 22.39 -8.43
C GLU A 226 11.19 21.44 -7.25
N LEU A 227 12.08 20.45 -7.08
CA LEU A 227 12.07 19.54 -5.94
C LEU A 227 12.37 20.29 -4.64
N GLU A 228 13.33 21.23 -4.66
CA GLU A 228 13.64 22.09 -3.52
C GLU A 228 12.50 23.07 -3.19
N LYS A 229 11.77 23.59 -4.18
CA LYS A 229 10.59 24.44 -3.95
C LYS A 229 9.42 23.65 -3.36
N ALA A 230 9.17 22.44 -3.85
CA ALA A 230 8.13 21.56 -3.30
C ALA A 230 8.42 21.12 -1.85
N ALA A 231 9.70 20.93 -1.49
CA ALA A 231 10.13 20.60 -0.13
C ALA A 231 10.07 21.79 0.86
N LYS A 232 9.94 23.03 0.35
CA LYS A 232 9.95 24.27 1.14
C LYS A 232 8.56 24.82 1.48
N ILE A 233 7.47 24.16 1.10
CA ILE A 233 6.12 24.59 1.51
C ILE A 233 5.91 24.19 2.99
N PRO A 234 5.87 25.14 3.95
CA PRO A 234 5.77 24.81 5.37
C PRO A 234 4.31 24.58 5.80
N SER A 235 4.14 23.64 6.73
CA SER A 235 2.93 23.40 7.51
C SER A 235 2.60 24.64 8.36
N GLU A 236 1.58 25.42 8.00
CA GLU A 236 1.00 26.38 8.93
C GLU A 236 0.02 25.65 9.88
N THR A 237 0.56 25.25 11.03
CA THR A 237 -0.23 24.80 12.17
C THR A 237 -0.41 25.98 13.14
N THR A 238 -1.53 26.69 13.08
CA THR A 238 -1.97 27.53 14.22
C THR A 238 -2.90 26.72 15.11
N VAL A 239 -2.35 26.08 16.15
CA VAL A 239 -3.13 25.69 17.32
C VAL A 239 -2.96 26.78 18.38
N LYS A 240 -3.98 27.60 18.56
CA LYS A 240 -4.15 28.40 19.78
C LYS A 240 -4.40 27.44 20.95
N LYS A 241 -3.47 27.38 21.90
CA LYS A 241 -3.71 26.78 23.22
C LYS A 241 -4.26 27.85 24.14
N ASP A 242 -5.55 27.71 24.47
CA ASP A 242 -6.16 28.33 25.64
C ASP A 242 -5.50 27.79 26.92
N GLY A 243 -4.88 28.68 27.68
CA GLY A 243 -4.35 28.41 29.01
C GLY A 243 -5.27 28.98 30.08
N LYS A 244 -6.21 28.16 30.59
CA LYS A 244 -6.84 28.37 31.90
C LYS A 244 -5.76 28.35 32.98
N LYS A 245 -5.62 29.42 33.76
CA LYS A 245 -5.02 29.38 35.10
C LYS A 245 -6.02 29.91 36.13
N GLN A 246 -6.48 29.02 37.00
CA GLN A 246 -7.12 29.38 38.26
C GLN A 246 -6.16 29.12 39.42
N LYS A 247 -6.13 30.13 40.30
CA LYS A 247 -5.81 30.16 41.74
C LYS A 247 -4.40 29.79 42.22
N LYS A 248 -3.80 30.72 42.98
CA LYS A 248 -3.71 30.58 44.45
C LYS A 248 -3.58 31.95 45.14
N GLN A 249 -4.34 32.08 46.23
CA GLN A 249 -4.30 33.15 47.22
C GLN A 249 -3.16 32.92 48.23
N SER A 250 -2.54 34.01 48.67
CA SER A 250 -1.89 34.26 49.98
C SER A 250 -1.10 35.57 49.78
N VAL A 251 -1.22 36.66 50.55
CA VAL A 251 -1.71 36.96 51.91
C VAL A 251 -2.38 38.33 51.85
#